data_AF-A0A2A4B9Y1-F1
#
_entry.id   AF-A0A2A4B9Y1-F1
#
_cell.length_a   1.000
_cell.length_b   1.000
_cell.length_c   1.000
_cell.angle_alpha   90.00
_cell.angle_beta   90.00
_cell.angle_gamma   90.00
#
_symmetry.space_group_name_H-M   'P 1'
#
loop_
_entity.id
_entity.type
_entity.pdbx_description
1 polymer ?
#
loop_
_entity_poly.entity_id
_entity_poly.type
_entity_poly.pdbx_seq_one_letter_code
_entity_poly.pdbx_strand_id
1 'polypeptide(L)'
;MEASPLAALLGGVAIGVAIGALLPRTQREAEALGPLGKRLTDGAAAAARAAREAGRQEIEALIPDKDGAKEKATALLGNVAKAARDGARSAA
;
A
#
# COMPACT_ATOMS: atom_id res chain seq x y z
N MET A 1 4.50 25.04 -0.29
CA MET A 1 4.34 23.62 0.07
C MET A 1 4.48 22.83 -1.22
N GLU A 2 5.67 22.28 -1.46
CA GLU A 2 5.93 21.40 -2.60
C GLU A 2 5.29 20.04 -2.29
N ALA A 3 4.17 19.71 -2.94
CA ALA A 3 3.52 18.41 -2.75
C ALA A 3 4.37 17.32 -3.43
N SER A 4 5.27 16.69 -2.68
CA SER A 4 6.00 15.52 -3.18
C SER A 4 5.01 14.39 -3.49
N PRO A 5 5.06 13.75 -4.66
CA PRO A 5 4.18 12.63 -5.00
C PRO A 5 4.31 11.46 -4.00
N LEU A 6 5.49 11.32 -3.37
CA LEU A 6 5.70 10.36 -2.28
C LEU A 6 4.94 10.75 -1.01
N ALA A 7 4.85 12.06 -0.69
CA ALA A 7 4.11 12.53 0.47
C ALA A 7 2.60 12.31 0.31
N ALA A 8 2.06 12.47 -0.91
CA ALA A 8 0.66 12.16 -1.20
C ALA A 8 0.37 10.65 -1.05
N LEU A 9 1.25 9.78 -1.56
CA LEU A 9 1.12 8.33 -1.41
C LEU A 9 1.21 7.90 0.06
N LEU A 10 2.22 8.39 0.79
CA LEU A 10 2.39 8.08 2.21
C LEU A 10 1.22 8.59 3.03
N GLY A 11 0.71 9.79 2.75
CA GLY A 11 -0.48 10.35 3.40
C GLY A 11 -1.72 9.49 3.17
N GLY A 12 -1.95 9.06 1.92
CA GLY A 12 -3.09 8.19 1.58
C GLY A 12 -3.04 6.83 2.29
N VAL A 13 -1.86 6.19 2.31
CA VAL A 13 -1.68 4.90 3.00
C VAL A 13 -1.80 5.06 4.51
N ALA A 14 -1.18 6.08 5.10
CA ALA A 14 -1.23 6.32 6.54
C ALA A 14 -2.67 6.55 7.03
N ILE A 15 -3.44 7.38 6.33
CA ILE A 15 -4.85 7.64 6.65
C ILE A 15 -5.69 6.36 6.47
N GLY A 16 -5.49 5.63 5.36
CA GLY A 16 -6.23 4.39 5.11
C GLY A 16 -5.98 3.31 6.16
N VAL A 17 -4.72 3.14 6.58
CA VAL A 17 -4.35 2.21 7.66
C VAL A 17 -4.90 2.68 9.00
N ALA A 18 -4.80 3.98 9.32
CA ALA A 18 -5.32 4.50 10.58
C ALA A 18 -6.83 4.28 10.71
N ILE A 19 -7.59 4.59 9.65
CA ILE A 19 -9.04 4.35 9.62
C ILE A 19 -9.33 2.85 9.71
N GLY A 20 -8.64 2.01 8.94
CA GLY A 20 -8.84 0.56 8.94
C GLY A 20 -8.49 -0.11 10.28
N ALA A 21 -7.49 0.41 11.00
CA ALA A 21 -7.07 -0.09 12.32
C ALA A 21 -7.99 0.40 13.45
N LEU A 22 -8.54 1.61 13.34
CA LEU A 22 -9.47 2.18 14.32
C LEU A 22 -10.89 1.63 14.18
N LEU A 23 -11.26 1.08 13.03
CA LEU A 23 -12.58 0.49 12.81
C LEU A 23 -12.64 -0.92 13.44
N PRO A 24 -13.35 -1.13 14.56
CA PRO A 24 -13.39 -2.43 15.21
C PRO A 24 -14.22 -3.41 14.37
N ARG A 25 -13.63 -4.54 13.96
CA ARG A 25 -14.38 -5.64 13.35
C ARG A 25 -15.23 -6.31 14.43
N THR A 26 -16.54 -6.20 14.34
CA THR A 26 -17.43 -6.88 15.27
C THR A 26 -17.67 -8.34 14.83
N GLN A 27 -17.77 -9.28 15.79
CA GLN A 27 -18.01 -10.69 15.47
C GLN A 27 -19.36 -10.92 14.76
N ARG A 28 -20.36 -10.10 15.08
CA ARG A 28 -21.67 -10.13 14.43
C ARG A 28 -21.62 -9.66 12.98
N GLU A 29 -20.79 -8.67 12.64
CA GLU A 29 -20.55 -8.32 11.24
C GLU A 29 -19.79 -9.43 10.51
N ALA A 30 -18.85 -10.12 11.16
CA ALA A 30 -18.15 -11.22 10.51
C ALA A 30 -19.09 -12.40 10.17
N GLU A 31 -20.05 -12.73 11.05
CA GLU A 31 -21.05 -13.77 10.81
C GLU A 31 -22.12 -13.33 9.80
N ALA A 32 -22.67 -12.12 9.94
CA ALA A 32 -23.76 -11.65 9.08
C ALA A 32 -23.27 -11.15 7.70
N LEU A 33 -22.07 -10.55 7.65
CA LEU A 33 -21.51 -9.92 6.45
C LEU A 33 -20.27 -10.65 5.93
N GLY A 34 -19.91 -11.82 6.47
CA GLY A 34 -18.76 -12.61 6.01
C GLY A 34 -18.69 -12.78 4.49
N PRO A 35 -19.77 -13.20 3.81
CA PRO A 35 -19.81 -13.29 2.35
C PRO A 35 -19.63 -11.94 1.65
N LEU A 36 -20.21 -10.87 2.20
CA LEU A 36 -20.13 -9.53 1.64
C LEU A 36 -18.71 -8.94 1.79
N GLY A 37 -18.11 -9.13 2.97
CA GLY A 37 -16.72 -8.75 3.26
C GLY A 37 -15.73 -9.50 2.38
N LYS A 38 -15.99 -10.78 2.07
CA LYS A 38 -15.18 -11.55 1.11
C LYS A 38 -15.24 -10.92 -0.28
N ARG A 39 -16.44 -10.61 -0.79
CA ARG A 39 -16.62 -9.95 -2.11
C ARG A 39 -15.94 -8.57 -2.15
N LEU A 40 -16.03 -7.81 -1.07
CA LEU A 40 -15.37 -6.51 -0.96
C LEU A 40 -13.84 -6.64 -0.96
N THR A 41 -13.31 -7.61 -0.21
CA THR A 41 -11.87 -7.91 -0.18
C THR A 41 -11.35 -8.37 -1.54
N ASP A 42 -12.10 -9.25 -2.21
CA ASP A 42 -11.75 -9.74 -3.54
C ASP A 42 -11.74 -8.59 -4.57
N GLY A 43 -12.74 -7.69 -4.50
CA GLY A 43 -12.79 -6.49 -5.34
C GLY A 43 -11.63 -5.52 -5.06
N ALA A 44 -11.31 -5.26 -3.80
CA ALA A 44 -10.17 -4.43 -3.42
C ALA A 44 -8.84 -5.05 -3.88
N ALA A 45 -8.67 -6.37 -3.75
CA ALA A 45 -7.50 -7.08 -4.23
C ALA A 45 -7.38 -7.03 -5.76
N ALA A 46 -8.49 -7.15 -6.49
CA ALA A 46 -8.51 -7.02 -7.94
C ALA A 46 -8.10 -5.60 -8.38
N ALA A 47 -8.64 -4.57 -7.74
CA ALA A 47 -8.27 -3.18 -8.01
C ALA A 47 -6.80 -2.91 -7.73
N ALA A 48 -6.27 -3.41 -6.60
CA ALA A 48 -4.86 -3.26 -6.26
C ALA A 48 -3.93 -3.97 -7.27
N ARG A 49 -4.32 -5.15 -7.77
CA ARG A 49 -3.60 -5.85 -8.84
C ARG A 49 -3.63 -5.06 -10.14
N ALA A 50 -4.80 -4.55 -10.54
CA ALA A 50 -4.93 -3.74 -11.74
C ALA A 50 -4.08 -2.46 -11.67
N ALA A 51 -4.09 -1.77 -10.53
CA ALA A 51 -3.25 -0.59 -10.31
C ALA A 51 -1.75 -0.91 -10.39
N ARG A 52 -1.31 -2.04 -9.80
CA ARG A 52 0.08 -2.50 -9.92
C ARG A 52 0.47 -2.82 -11.35
N GLU A 53 -0.41 -3.49 -12.09
CA GLU A 53 -0.16 -3.87 -13.47
C GLU A 53 -0.07 -2.65 -14.39
N ALA A 54 -1.02 -1.71 -14.27
CA ALA A 54 -0.99 -0.44 -14.99
C ALA A 54 0.27 0.37 -14.65
N GLY A 55 0.62 0.48 -13.37
CA GLY A 55 1.83 1.17 -12.95
C GLY A 55 3.10 0.50 -13.48
N ARG A 56 3.14 -0.83 -13.56
CA ARG A 56 4.26 -1.56 -14.15
C ARG A 56 4.37 -1.30 -15.65
N GLN A 57 3.26 -1.28 -16.37
CA GLN A 57 3.24 -1.02 -17.82
C GLN A 57 3.74 0.40 -18.12
N GLU A 58 3.31 1.40 -17.36
CA GLU A 58 3.80 2.78 -17.47
C GLU A 58 5.31 2.87 -17.18
N ILE A 59 5.79 2.20 -16.13
CA ILE A 59 7.21 2.15 -15.80
C ILE A 59 8.01 1.43 -16.91
N GLU A 60 7.52 0.32 -17.45
CA GLU A 60 8.19 -0.39 -18.55
C GLU A 60 8.20 0.43 -19.86
N ALA A 61 7.18 1.26 -20.09
CA ALA A 61 7.16 2.18 -21.24
C ALA A 61 8.14 3.35 -21.08
N LEU A 62 8.38 3.80 -19.85
CA LEU A 62 9.23 4.94 -19.54
C LEU A 62 10.70 4.59 -19.26
N ILE A 63 11.02 3.33 -18.97
CA ILE A 63 12.36 2.91 -18.54
C ILE A 63 13.04 2.00 -19.58
N PRO A 64 14.18 2.43 -20.17
CA PRO A 64 14.97 1.61 -21.09
C PRO A 64 15.66 0.41 -20.42
N ASP A 65 15.94 0.49 -19.11
CA ASP A 65 16.70 -0.49 -18.33
C ASP A 65 15.90 -1.02 -17.11
N LYS A 66 15.27 -2.19 -17.29
CA LYS A 66 14.35 -2.79 -16.30
C LYS A 66 15.03 -3.22 -15.01
N ASP A 67 16.32 -3.52 -15.03
CA ASP A 67 17.05 -4.03 -13.88
C ASP A 67 17.42 -2.91 -12.91
N GLY A 68 17.88 -1.76 -13.43
CA GLY A 68 18.13 -0.57 -12.63
C GLY A 68 16.87 -0.03 -11.91
N ALA A 69 15.68 -0.20 -12.51
CA ALA A 69 14.42 0.21 -11.89
C ALA A 69 14.01 -0.69 -10.71
N LYS A 70 14.12 -2.02 -10.87
CA LYS A 70 13.82 -2.98 -9.80
C LYS A 70 14.74 -2.78 -8.61
N GLU A 71 16.02 -2.55 -8.87
CA GLU A 71 17.01 -2.38 -7.81
C GLU A 71 16.76 -1.09 -7.00
N LYS A 72 16.42 0.02 -7.67
CA LYS A 72 15.98 1.25 -7.02
C LYS A 72 14.68 1.06 -6.25
N ALA A 73 13.69 0.36 -6.80
CA ALA A 73 12.43 0.08 -6.10
C ALA A 73 12.67 -0.76 -4.83
N THR A 74 13.47 -1.82 -4.93
CA THR A 74 13.86 -2.68 -3.79
C THR A 74 14.63 -1.89 -2.73
N ALA A 75 15.54 -1.01 -3.12
CA ALA A 75 16.28 -0.15 -2.20
C ALA A 75 15.35 0.83 -1.46
N LEU A 76 14.39 1.45 -2.16
CA LEU A 76 13.39 2.31 -1.55
C LEU A 76 12.50 1.55 -0.56
N LEU A 77 12.01 0.37 -0.95
CA LEU A 77 11.25 -0.52 -0.08
C LEU A 77 12.05 -0.92 1.17
N GLY A 78 13.33 -1.27 1.01
CA GLY A 78 14.22 -1.62 2.12
C GLY A 78 14.46 -0.44 3.07
N ASN A 79 14.61 0.77 2.55
CA ASN A 79 14.78 1.97 3.35
C ASN A 79 13.50 2.33 4.12
N VAL A 80 12.32 2.19 3.50
CA VAL A 80 11.03 2.37 4.17
C VAL A 80 10.83 1.32 5.27
N ALA A 81 11.17 0.05 5.01
CA ALA A 81 11.07 -1.02 5.99
C ALA A 81 12.01 -0.80 7.19
N LYS A 82 13.24 -0.33 6.94
CA LYS A 82 14.17 0.08 8.01
C LYS A 82 13.62 1.27 8.80
N ALA A 83 13.20 2.34 8.14
CA ALA A 83 12.63 3.51 8.80
C ALA A 83 11.39 3.17 9.63
N ALA A 84 10.54 2.26 9.16
CA ALA A 84 9.39 1.77 9.92
C ALA A 84 9.82 0.97 11.16
N ARG A 85 10.85 0.13 11.08
CA ARG A 85 11.42 -0.58 12.25
C ARG A 85 12.05 0.37 13.24
N ASP A 86 12.82 1.34 12.77
CA ASP A 86 13.50 2.32 13.63
C ASP A 86 12.50 3.27 14.28
N GLY A 87 11.47 3.70 13.54
CA GLY A 87 10.34 4.47 14.07
C GLY A 87 9.51 3.70 15.09
N ALA A 88 9.22 2.42 14.84
CA ALA A 88 8.56 1.55 15.81
C ALA A 88 9.40 1.32 17.08
N ARG A 89 10.73 1.28 16.95
CA ARG A 89 11.66 1.16 18.08
C ARG A 89 11.83 2.46 18.86
N SER A 90 11.60 3.61 18.23
CA SER A 90 11.67 4.93 18.86
C SER A 90 10.31 5.39 19.44
N ALA A 91 9.22 4.71 19.08
CA ALA A 91 7.86 4.95 19.60
C ALA A 91 7.42 3.93 20.67
N ALA A 92 8.25 2.93 20.97
CA ALA A 92 8.12 1.99 22.09
C ALA A 92 9.10 2.37 23.21
#